data_AF-Q3SA57-F1
#
_entry.id   AF-Q3SA57-F1
#
_cell.length_a   1.000
_cell.length_b   1.000
_cell.length_c   1.000
_cell.angle_alpha   90.00
_cell.angle_beta   90.00
_cell.angle_gamma   90.00
#
_symmetry.space_group_name_H-M   'P 1'
#
loop_
_entity.id
_entity.type
_entity.pdbx_description
1 polymer ?
#
loop_
_entity_poly.entity_id
_entity_poly.type
_entity_poly.pdbx_seq_one_letter_code
_entity_poly.pdbx_strand_id
1 'polypeptide(L)'
;MYAYRLCDVNYNLKNRKSNVMGGRGSLWLSEGAILIKVNGSWIRLPKAHIVGAAMERKILKIFLRNKVSVEVNSKNDYIIHALYHYIEGAVWKKA
;
A
#
# COMPACT_ATOMS: atom_id res chain seq x y z
N MET A 1 15.25 -11.63 -5.24
CA MET A 1 14.25 -10.81 -4.53
C MET A 1 12.93 -11.57 -4.58
N TYR A 2 12.45 -12.09 -3.45
CA TYR A 2 11.17 -12.80 -3.39
C TYR A 2 10.03 -11.81 -3.16
N ALA A 3 9.00 -11.88 -4.00
CA ALA A 3 7.77 -11.14 -3.83
C ALA A 3 6.60 -12.11 -3.90
N TYR A 4 5.65 -11.97 -2.97
CA TYR A 4 4.49 -12.84 -2.86
C TYR A 4 3.23 -12.05 -3.17
N ARG A 5 2.38 -12.59 -4.04
CA ARG A 5 1.07 -11.99 -4.34
C ARG A 5 0.16 -12.16 -3.14
N LEU A 6 -0.49 -11.08 -2.74
CA LEU A 6 -1.49 -11.10 -1.67
C LEU A 6 -2.89 -11.22 -2.27
N CYS A 7 -3.32 -10.23 -3.05
CA CYS A 7 -4.66 -10.20 -3.63
C CYS A 7 -4.77 -9.19 -4.79
N ASP A 8 -5.92 -9.21 -5.46
CA ASP A 8 -6.32 -8.10 -6.33
C ASP A 8 -6.91 -6.96 -5.51
N VAL A 9 -6.62 -5.74 -5.95
CA VAL A 9 -6.99 -4.50 -5.27
C VAL A 9 -7.47 -3.45 -6.26
N ASN A 10 -8.39 -2.61 -5.81
CA ASN A 10 -8.56 -1.28 -6.37
C ASN A 10 -7.60 -0.35 -5.63
N TYR A 11 -6.95 0.57 -6.36
CA TYR A 11 -6.05 1.54 -5.75
C TYR A 11 -6.37 2.96 -6.19
N ASN A 12 -6.05 3.94 -5.33
CA ASN A 12 -5.98 5.35 -5.68
C ASN A 12 -4.62 5.90 -5.23
N LEU A 13 -3.86 6.46 -6.16
CA LEU A 13 -2.59 7.14 -5.88
C LEU A 13 -2.84 8.64 -5.90
N LYS A 14 -2.69 9.28 -4.74
CA LYS A 14 -2.76 10.74 -4.65
C LYS A 14 -1.35 11.30 -4.60
N ASN A 15 -1.00 12.12 -5.58
CA ASN A 15 0.28 12.81 -5.58
C ASN A 15 0.21 14.12 -4.77
N ARG A 16 1.35 14.79 -4.59
CA ARG A 16 1.46 16.07 -3.85
C ARG A 16 0.62 17.22 -4.44
N LYS A 17 0.27 17.15 -5.73
CA LYS A 17 -0.60 18.12 -6.42
C LYS A 17 -2.09 17.78 -6.28
N SER A 18 -2.44 16.80 -5.44
CA SER A 18 -3.79 16.26 -5.28
C SER A 18 -4.36 15.56 -6.53
N ASN A 19 -3.53 15.27 -7.53
CA ASN A 19 -3.98 14.44 -8.66
C ASN A 19 -4.14 13.00 -8.17
N VAL A 20 -5.29 12.42 -8.47
CA VAL A 20 -5.63 11.05 -8.13
C VAL A 20 -5.51 10.19 -9.38
N MET A 21 -4.69 9.14 -9.32
CA MET A 21 -4.64 8.08 -10.32
C MET A 21 -5.25 6.82 -9.71
N GLY A 22 -6.50 6.53 -10.10
CA GLY A 22 -7.23 5.34 -9.68
C GLY A 22 -7.07 4.18 -10.67
N GLY A 23 -7.21 2.95 -10.19
CA GLY A 23 -7.22 1.78 -11.07
C GLY A 23 -7.37 0.45 -10.35
N ARG A 24 -7.24 -0.64 -11.13
CA ARG A 24 -7.19 -2.02 -10.63
C ARG A 24 -5.79 -2.56 -10.75
N GLY A 25 -5.38 -3.34 -9.77
CA GLY A 25 -4.07 -3.96 -9.76
C GLY A 25 -4.02 -5.20 -8.88
N SER A 26 -2.82 -5.73 -8.72
CA SER A 26 -2.55 -6.76 -7.71
C SER A 26 -1.53 -6.25 -6.70
N LEU A 27 -1.78 -6.54 -5.44
CA LEU A 27 -0.94 -6.21 -4.32
C LEU A 27 0.02 -7.36 -4.04
N TRP A 28 1.29 -7.02 -3.87
CA TRP A 28 2.37 -7.95 -3.59
C TRP A 28 3.21 -7.42 -2.44
N LEU A 29 3.74 -8.33 -1.64
CA LEU A 29 4.67 -8.01 -0.57
C LEU A 29 6.05 -8.55 -0.91
N SER A 30 7.07 -7.72 -0.75
CA SER A 30 8.47 -8.11 -0.89
C SER A 30 9.24 -7.71 0.34
N GLU A 31 10.44 -8.26 0.50
CA GLU A 31 11.35 -7.84 1.57
C GLU A 31 11.64 -6.33 1.45
N GLY A 32 11.15 -5.56 2.43
CA GLY A 32 11.38 -4.12 2.50
C GLY A 32 10.52 -3.25 1.56
N ALA A 33 9.54 -3.78 0.82
CA ALA A 33 8.63 -2.95 0.03
C ALA A 33 7.25 -3.60 -0.19
N ILE A 34 6.23 -2.74 -0.27
CA ILE A 34 4.91 -3.08 -0.82
C ILE A 34 4.96 -2.79 -2.32
N LEU A 35 4.44 -3.71 -3.12
CA LEU A 35 4.43 -3.61 -4.58
C LEU A 35 2.99 -3.65 -5.08
N ILE A 36 2.65 -2.78 -6.03
CA ILE A 36 1.34 -2.77 -6.69
C ILE A 36 1.58 -2.91 -8.19
N LYS A 37 1.07 -3.98 -8.79
CA LYS A 37 1.14 -4.20 -10.24
C LYS A 37 -0.07 -3.56 -10.91
N VAL A 38 0.18 -2.62 -11.81
CA VAL A 38 -0.80 -1.80 -12.53
C VAL A 38 -0.53 -1.89 -14.02
N ASN A 39 -1.48 -2.39 -14.82
CA ASN A 39 -1.36 -2.46 -16.29
C ASN A 39 0.00 -3.02 -16.76
N GLY A 40 0.52 -4.05 -16.08
CA GLY A 40 1.82 -4.66 -16.36
C GLY A 40 3.04 -3.97 -15.73
N SER A 41 2.91 -2.73 -15.26
CA SER A 41 3.95 -1.96 -14.58
C SER A 41 3.92 -2.15 -13.07
N TRP A 42 5.08 -2.08 -12.41
CA TRP A 42 5.19 -2.18 -10.96
C TRP A 42 5.36 -0.82 -10.31
N ILE A 43 4.53 -0.55 -9.30
CA ILE A 43 4.66 0.59 -8.41
C ILE A 43 5.25 0.07 -7.11
N ARG A 44 6.49 0.47 -6.83
CA ARG A 44 7.21 0.08 -5.63
C ARG A 44 7.05 1.13 -4.54
N LEU A 45 6.56 0.72 -3.38
CA LEU A 45 6.42 1.53 -2.17
C LEU A 45 7.43 1.04 -1.13
N PRO A 46 8.63 1.65 -1.05
CA PRO A 46 9.65 1.23 -0.12
C PRO A 46 9.18 1.41 1.32
N LYS A 47 9.39 0.39 2.17
CA LYS A 47 9.04 0.43 3.59
C LYS A 47 9.66 1.63 4.32
N ALA A 48 10.86 2.03 3.92
CA ALA A 48 11.55 3.20 4.47
C ALA A 48 10.83 4.54 4.23
N HIS A 49 9.98 4.62 3.19
CA HIS A 49 9.24 5.83 2.84
C HIS A 49 7.83 5.85 3.43
N ILE A 50 7.35 4.73 3.98
CA ILE A 50 6.06 4.66 4.66
C ILE A 50 6.19 5.32 6.02
N VAL A 51 5.34 6.31 6.30
CA VAL A 51 5.33 7.06 7.56
C VAL A 51 4.15 6.69 8.45
N GLY A 52 3.17 5.97 7.91
CA GLY A 52 2.01 5.51 8.65
C GLY A 52 0.96 4.92 7.74
N ALA A 53 -0.07 4.35 8.35
CA ALA A 53 -1.27 3.94 7.66
C ALA A 53 -2.52 4.29 8.47
N ALA A 54 -3.65 4.45 7.79
CA ALA A 54 -4.96 4.54 8.40
C ALA A 54 -5.91 3.56 7.69
N MET A 55 -6.86 3.00 8.42
CA MET A 55 -7.86 2.10 7.86
C MET A 55 -9.26 2.64 8.11
N GLU A 56 -10.08 2.70 7.07
CA GLU A 56 -11.45 3.21 7.13
C GLU A 56 -12.37 2.36 6.27
N ARG A 57 -13.40 1.73 6.88
CA ARG A 57 -14.46 0.98 6.17
C ARG A 57 -13.93 0.08 5.03
N LYS A 58 -12.84 -0.67 5.28
CA LYS A 58 -12.14 -1.61 4.36
C LYS A 58 -11.15 -0.99 3.37
N ILE A 59 -10.92 0.31 3.44
CA ILE A 59 -9.88 1.00 2.67
C ILE A 59 -8.67 1.21 3.57
N LEU A 60 -7.52 0.72 3.14
CA LEU A 60 -6.24 1.02 3.78
C LEU A 60 -5.58 2.19 3.05
N LYS A 61 -5.35 3.28 3.77
CA LYS A 61 -4.64 4.47 3.32
C LYS A 61 -3.21 4.39 3.84
N ILE A 62 -2.24 4.31 2.94
CA ILE A 62 -0.81 4.25 3.24
C ILE A 62 -0.23 5.63 2.98
N PHE A 63 0.42 6.22 3.97
CA PHE A 63 1.04 7.54 3.86
C PHE A 63 2.54 7.41 3.63
N LEU A 64 3.05 8.15 2.64
CA LEU A 64 4.46 8.20 2.30
C LEU A 64 5.07 9.57 2.65
N ARG A 65 6.37 9.60 2.97
CA ARG A 65 7.13 10.82 3.34
C ARG A 65 6.90 12.02 2.39
N ASN A 66 6.69 11.77 1.11
CA ASN A 66 6.58 12.80 0.07
C ASN A 66 5.16 13.37 -0.10
N LYS A 67 4.29 13.28 0.92
CA LYS A 67 2.86 13.66 0.84
C LYS A 67 2.11 12.91 -0.28
N VAL A 68 2.58 11.70 -0.59
CA VAL A 68 1.91 10.77 -1.51
C VAL A 68 1.14 9.79 -0.64
N SER A 69 -0.10 9.50 -0.99
CA SER A 69 -0.88 8.46 -0.33
C SER A 69 -1.33 7.41 -1.34
N VAL A 70 -1.41 6.18 -0.84
CA VAL A 70 -1.93 5.05 -1.60
C VAL A 70 -3.12 4.51 -0.84
N GLU A 71 -4.29 4.58 -1.43
CA GLU A 71 -5.48 3.92 -0.92
C GLU A 71 -5.59 2.57 -1.60
N VAL A 72 -5.76 1.51 -0.84
CA VAL A 72 -6.00 0.16 -1.35
C VAL A 72 -7.27 -0.40 -0.74
N ASN A 73 -8.08 -1.03 -1.58
CA ASN A 73 -9.28 -1.75 -1.19
C ASN A 73 -9.25 -3.14 -1.83
N SER A 74 -9.55 -4.17 -1.05
CA SER A 74 -9.67 -5.55 -1.52
C SER A 74 -11.02 -6.13 -1.12
N LYS A 75 -11.50 -7.11 -1.88
CA LYS A 75 -12.63 -7.95 -1.45
C LYS A 75 -12.28 -8.87 -0.27
N ASN A 76 -10.99 -9.05 0.01
CA ASN A 76 -10.51 -9.85 1.13
C ASN A 76 -10.05 -8.93 2.27
N ASP A 77 -10.96 -8.68 3.21
CA ASP A 77 -10.74 -7.77 4.34
C ASP A 77 -9.57 -8.24 5.25
N TYR A 78 -9.39 -9.55 5.42
CA TYR A 78 -8.31 -10.11 6.25
C TYR A 78 -6.93 -9.67 5.76
N ILE A 79 -6.72 -9.61 4.44
CA ILE A 79 -5.45 -9.19 3.85
C ILE A 79 -5.19 -7.71 4.11
N ILE A 80 -6.24 -6.88 4.04
CA ILE A 80 -6.13 -5.43 4.30
C ILE A 80 -5.78 -5.17 5.77
N HIS A 81 -6.42 -5.88 6.70
CA HIS A 81 -6.10 -5.83 8.12
C HIS A 81 -4.66 -6.32 8.41
N ALA A 82 -4.26 -7.45 7.85
CA ALA A 82 -2.90 -7.98 8.03
C ALA A 82 -1.85 -7.01 7.50
N LEU A 83 -2.10 -6.38 6.34
CA LEU A 83 -1.20 -5.37 5.77
C LEU A 83 -1.14 -4.12 6.65
N TYR A 84 -2.27 -3.67 7.21
CA TYR A 84 -2.29 -2.55 8.16
C TYR A 84 -1.38 -2.82 9.36
N HIS A 85 -1.55 -3.97 10.03
CA HIS A 85 -0.71 -4.33 11.19
C HIS A 85 0.76 -4.52 10.82
N TYR A 86 1.05 -5.05 9.61
CA TYR A 86 2.41 -5.12 9.10
C TYR A 86 3.05 -3.73 8.96
N ILE A 87 2.30 -2.76 8.43
CA ILE A 87 2.78 -1.38 8.27
C ILE A 87 2.94 -0.69 9.63
N GLU A 88 1.94 -0.79 10.51
CA GLU A 88 2.02 -0.21 11.84
C GLU A 88 3.20 -0.80 12.61
N GLY A 89 3.30 -2.14 12.70
CA GLY A 89 4.42 -2.80 13.38
C GLY A 89 5.79 -2.46 12.78
N ALA A 90 5.84 -2.11 11.50
CA ALA A 90 7.04 -1.64 10.82
C ALA A 90 7.41 -0.19 11.12
N VAL A 91 6.41 0.68 11.26
CA VAL A 91 6.59 2.11 11.55
C VAL A 91 6.94 2.31 13.02
N TRP A 92 6.24 1.62 13.93
CA TRP A 92 6.41 1.79 15.38
C TRP A 92 7.65 1.09 15.96
N LYS A 93 8.18 0.04 15.31
CA LYS A 93 9.49 -0.56 15.70
C LYS A 93 10.70 0.29 15.34
N LYS A 94 10.51 1.44 14.66
CA LYS A 94 11.59 2.37 14.29
C LYS A 94 11.82 3.49 15.30
N ALA A 95 11.11 3.48 16.44
CA ALA A 95 11.31 4.39 17.56
C ALA A 95 12.28 3.80 18.59
#